data_AF-A0A2D8FMT4-F1
#
_entry.id   AF-A0A2D8FMT4-F1
#
_cell.length_a   1.000
_cell.length_b   1.000
_cell.length_c   1.000
_cell.angle_alpha   90.00
_cell.angle_beta   90.00
_cell.angle_gamma   90.00
#
_symmetry.space_group_name_H-M   'P 1'
#
loop_
_entity.id
_entity.type
_entity.pdbx_description
1 polymer ?
#
loop_
_entity_poly.entity_id
_entity_poly.type
_entity_poly.pdbx_seq_one_letter_code
_entity_poly.pdbx_strand_id
1 'polypeptide(L)'
;NKGVKNHWEHERINHFIPDDQRPVPFDRMIFIGDGDTDVPTMKMMHTKGGFSIAVYDPRSNEKDQKKVYSLISEDRVNFVAAADYREGSALDLIVKGLIGRIAINAGAMPAGM
;
A
#
# COMPACT_ATOMS: atom_id res chain seq x y z
N ASN A 1 5.23 13.47 -5.67
CA ASN A 1 6.17 12.32 -5.72
C ASN A 1 6.93 12.26 -4.40
N LYS A 2 6.85 11.17 -3.64
CA LYS A 2 7.67 10.98 -2.42
C LYS A 2 8.87 10.10 -2.78
N GLY A 3 9.99 10.71 -3.15
CA GLY A 3 11.24 10.04 -3.51
C GLY A 3 12.48 10.90 -3.26
N VAL A 4 12.30 12.04 -2.59
CA VAL A 4 13.37 13.01 -2.28
C VAL A 4 13.80 12.76 -0.83
N LYS A 5 15.10 12.54 -0.60
CA LYS A 5 15.67 12.30 0.74
C LYS A 5 15.68 13.55 1.64
N ASN A 6 15.28 14.70 1.11
CA ASN A 6 15.40 16.01 1.75
C ASN A 6 14.03 16.72 1.76
N HIS A 7 13.48 16.98 2.94
CA HIS A 7 12.13 17.54 3.12
C HIS A 7 12.06 19.07 2.85
N TRP A 8 13.21 19.72 2.62
CA TRP A 8 13.34 21.17 2.46
C TRP A 8 13.36 21.65 1.00
N GLU A 9 13.45 20.73 0.03
CA GLU A 9 13.48 21.06 -1.41
C GLU A 9 12.08 20.89 -2.03
N HIS A 10 11.22 21.90 -1.84
CA HIS A 10 9.83 21.90 -2.31
C HIS A 10 9.68 21.76 -3.83
N GLU A 11 10.63 22.26 -4.62
CA GLU A 11 10.53 22.22 -6.09
C GLU A 11 10.67 20.80 -6.66
N ARG A 12 11.64 20.02 -6.16
CA ARG A 12 11.92 18.65 -6.66
C ARG A 12 10.84 17.62 -6.31
N ILE A 13 10.05 17.87 -5.27
CA ILE A 13 8.96 16.97 -4.81
C ILE A 13 7.81 16.90 -5.83
N ASN A 14 7.63 17.97 -6.61
CA ASN A 14 6.53 18.10 -7.57
C ASN A 14 6.92 17.77 -9.01
N HIS A 15 8.19 17.51 -9.29
CA HIS A 15 8.58 17.06 -10.63
C HIS A 15 8.01 15.67 -10.91
N PHE A 16 7.36 15.55 -12.08
CA PHE A 16 6.94 14.27 -12.62
C PHE A 16 8.17 13.40 -12.89
N ILE A 17 8.12 12.15 -12.42
CA ILE A 17 9.15 11.14 -12.69
C ILE A 17 8.46 10.05 -13.52
N PRO A 18 8.93 9.80 -14.76
CA PRO A 18 8.49 8.67 -15.57
C PRO A 18 8.64 7.34 -14.81
N ASP A 19 7.73 6.40 -15.04
CA ASP A 19 7.65 5.18 -14.23
C ASP A 19 8.92 4.30 -14.33
N ASP A 20 9.58 4.29 -15.48
CA ASP A 20 10.84 3.60 -15.77
C ASP A 20 12.07 4.25 -15.10
N GLN A 21 11.96 5.52 -14.73
CA GLN A 21 13.02 6.28 -14.05
C GLN A 21 12.82 6.30 -12.52
N ARG A 22 11.74 5.68 -12.02
CA ARG A 22 11.50 5.61 -10.58
C ARG A 22 12.52 4.69 -9.91
N PRO A 23 13.13 5.12 -8.79
CA PRO A 23 14.04 4.25 -8.03
C PRO A 23 13.38 2.97 -7.52
N VAL A 24 12.08 3.04 -7.24
CA VAL A 24 11.24 1.89 -6.89
C VAL A 24 10.07 1.86 -7.87
N PRO A 25 9.90 0.79 -8.65
CA PRO A 25 8.73 0.57 -9.49
C PRO A 25 7.45 0.43 -8.65
N PHE A 26 6.30 0.85 -9.20
CA PHE A 26 5.01 0.78 -8.48
C PHE A 26 4.57 -0.65 -8.13
N ASP A 27 4.86 -1.62 -9.00
CA ASP A 27 4.57 -3.04 -8.77
C ASP A 27 5.37 -3.66 -7.61
N ARG A 28 6.33 -2.91 -7.05
CA ARG A 28 7.10 -3.25 -5.85
C ARG A 28 6.72 -2.42 -4.62
N MET A 29 5.58 -1.72 -4.67
CA MET A 29 5.11 -0.89 -3.57
C MET A 29 3.85 -1.48 -2.93
N ILE A 30 3.79 -1.34 -1.61
CA ILE A 30 2.60 -1.62 -0.80
C ILE A 30 2.23 -0.30 -0.12
N PHE A 31 1.00 0.14 -0.31
CA PHE A 31 0.42 1.30 0.35
C PHE A 31 -0.55 0.84 1.43
N ILE A 32 -0.46 1.41 2.63
CA ILE A 32 -1.36 1.13 3.76
C ILE A 32 -2.02 2.47 4.15
N GLY A 33 -3.35 2.51 4.20
CA GLY A 33 -4.09 3.74 4.53
C GLY A 33 -5.47 3.43 5.12
N ASP A 34 -6.08 4.39 5.80
CA ASP A 34 -7.25 4.18 6.66
C ASP A 34 -8.48 5.04 6.29
N GLY A 35 -8.37 5.89 5.27
CA GLY A 35 -9.39 6.92 5.04
C GLY A 35 -9.62 7.34 3.59
N ASP A 36 -10.61 8.23 3.44
CA ASP A 36 -11.04 8.77 2.14
C ASP A 36 -9.93 9.62 1.49
N THR A 37 -9.06 10.22 2.30
CA THR A 37 -7.90 10.98 1.83
C THR A 37 -6.89 10.11 1.07
N ASP A 38 -6.89 8.81 1.32
CA ASP A 38 -5.97 7.85 0.72
C ASP A 38 -6.52 7.18 -0.54
N VAL A 39 -7.81 7.32 -0.82
CA VAL A 39 -8.48 6.76 -2.00
C VAL A 39 -7.72 7.08 -3.30
N PRO A 40 -7.24 8.31 -3.57
CA PRO A 40 -6.50 8.60 -4.79
C PRO A 40 -5.20 7.78 -4.89
N THR A 41 -4.51 7.57 -3.76
CA THR A 41 -3.28 6.78 -3.71
C THR A 41 -3.59 5.30 -3.89
N MET A 42 -4.64 4.77 -3.25
CA MET A 42 -5.06 3.37 -3.40
C MET A 42 -5.42 3.05 -4.86
N LYS A 43 -6.17 3.94 -5.53
CA LYS A 43 -6.47 3.82 -6.97
C LYS A 43 -5.21 3.86 -7.83
N MET A 44 -4.29 4.79 -7.53
CA MET A 44 -3.02 4.89 -8.24
C MET A 44 -2.23 3.58 -8.13
N MET A 45 -2.14 3.00 -6.93
CA MET A 45 -1.48 1.72 -6.71
C MET A 45 -2.08 0.62 -7.59
N HIS A 46 -3.40 0.47 -7.55
CA HIS A 46 -4.12 -0.53 -8.34
C HIS A 46 -3.86 -0.35 -9.86
N THR A 47 -3.99 0.87 -10.39
CA THR A 47 -3.75 1.16 -11.82
C THR A 47 -2.30 0.94 -12.23
N LYS A 48 -1.33 1.15 -11.34
CA LYS A 48 0.10 1.03 -11.61
C LYS A 48 0.68 -0.35 -11.26
N GLY A 49 -0.17 -1.31 -10.88
CA GLY A 49 0.22 -2.70 -10.60
C GLY A 49 0.82 -2.92 -9.21
N GLY A 50 0.81 -1.92 -8.34
CA GLY A 50 1.18 -2.08 -6.94
C GLY A 50 0.00 -2.43 -6.05
N PHE A 51 0.26 -2.55 -4.75
CA PHE A 51 -0.71 -3.08 -3.80
C PHE A 51 -1.19 -2.02 -2.81
N SER A 52 -2.46 -2.07 -2.44
CA SER A 52 -3.07 -1.25 -1.39
C SER A 52 -3.78 -2.11 -0.35
N ILE A 53 -3.56 -1.77 0.92
CA ILE A 53 -4.20 -2.37 2.08
C ILE A 53 -4.97 -1.26 2.82
N ALA A 54 -6.30 -1.34 2.85
CA ALA A 54 -7.07 -0.46 3.72
C ALA A 54 -7.06 -1.03 5.15
N VAL A 55 -6.76 -0.18 6.13
CA VAL A 55 -6.75 -0.56 7.54
C VAL A 55 -7.81 0.18 8.33
N TYR A 56 -8.30 -0.47 9.39
CA TYR A 56 -9.25 0.14 10.33
C TYR A 56 -8.85 -0.14 11.76
N ASP A 57 -9.19 0.76 12.68
CA ASP A 57 -9.00 0.50 14.10
C ASP A 57 -9.98 -0.60 14.54
N PRO A 58 -9.52 -1.78 14.98
CA PRO A 58 -10.43 -2.84 15.43
C PRO A 58 -11.24 -2.45 16.68
N ARG A 59 -10.86 -1.38 17.38
CA ARG A 59 -11.59 -0.83 18.54
C ARG A 59 -12.63 0.21 18.16
N SER A 60 -12.66 0.61 16.89
CA SER A 60 -13.56 1.65 16.41
C SER A 60 -14.98 1.14 16.16
N ASN A 61 -15.91 2.08 16.04
CA ASN A 61 -17.34 1.80 15.99
C ASN A 61 -17.78 1.26 14.61
N GLU A 62 -19.03 0.80 14.49
CA GLU A 62 -19.57 0.22 13.25
C GLU A 62 -19.41 1.09 11.99
N LYS A 63 -19.28 2.41 12.14
CA LYS A 63 -19.12 3.34 11.00
C LYS A 63 -17.81 3.09 10.26
N ASP A 64 -16.74 2.82 11.01
CA ASP A 64 -15.41 2.60 10.43
C ASP A 64 -15.34 1.24 9.73
N GLN A 65 -16.05 0.23 10.25
CA GLN A 65 -16.23 -1.05 9.56
C GLN A 65 -17.01 -0.89 8.24
N LYS A 66 -18.11 -0.12 8.24
CA LYS A 66 -18.89 0.16 7.02
C LYS A 66 -18.05 0.89 5.95
N LYS A 67 -17.18 1.80 6.38
CA LYS A 67 -16.27 2.54 5.49
C LYS A 67 -15.30 1.60 4.78
N VAL A 68 -14.74 0.65 5.50
CA VAL A 68 -13.86 -0.39 4.94
C VAL A 68 -14.61 -1.26 3.93
N TYR A 69 -15.83 -1.69 4.23
CA TYR A 69 -16.66 -2.43 3.28
C TYR A 69 -16.93 -1.64 2.00
N SER A 70 -17.19 -0.33 2.10
CA SER A 70 -17.35 0.50 0.89
C SER A 70 -16.08 0.56 0.04
N LEU A 71 -14.91 0.67 0.66
CA LEU A 71 -13.63 0.70 -0.08
C LEU A 71 -13.38 -0.60 -0.86
N ILE A 72 -13.71 -1.76 -0.28
CA ILE A 72 -13.66 -3.05 -0.98
C ILE A 72 -14.67 -3.09 -2.13
N SER A 73 -15.92 -2.72 -1.86
CA SER A 73 -17.02 -2.85 -2.83
C SER A 73 -16.81 -2.01 -4.10
N GLU A 74 -16.04 -0.94 -3.99
CA GLU A 74 -15.70 -0.06 -5.10
C GLU A 74 -14.43 -0.50 -5.86
N ASP A 75 -13.91 -1.70 -5.58
CA ASP A 75 -12.68 -2.30 -6.13
C ASP A 75 -11.44 -1.39 -5.98
N ARG A 76 -11.43 -0.59 -4.90
CA ARG A 76 -10.41 0.44 -4.68
C ARG A 76 -9.18 -0.08 -3.95
N VAL A 77 -9.30 -1.23 -3.29
CA VAL A 77 -8.24 -1.80 -2.44
C VAL A 77 -8.03 -3.28 -2.74
N ASN A 78 -6.79 -3.74 -2.65
CA ASN A 78 -6.49 -5.15 -2.83
C ASN A 78 -6.83 -5.96 -1.57
N PHE A 79 -6.59 -5.37 -0.40
CA PHE A 79 -6.76 -6.03 0.89
C PHE A 79 -7.35 -5.10 1.93
N VAL A 80 -7.90 -5.72 2.97
CA VAL A 80 -8.38 -5.06 4.17
C VAL A 80 -7.90 -5.81 5.40
N ALA A 81 -7.45 -5.08 6.42
CA ALA A 81 -7.07 -5.67 7.70
C ALA A 81 -7.32 -4.70 8.86
N ALA A 82 -7.45 -5.22 10.08
CA ALA A 82 -7.33 -4.39 11.26
C ALA A 82 -5.92 -3.76 11.33
N ALA A 83 -5.83 -2.54 11.85
CA ALA A 83 -4.59 -1.81 12.11
C ALA A 83 -3.80 -2.41 13.30
N ASP A 84 -3.63 -3.73 13.29
CA ASP A 84 -2.86 -4.50 14.27
C ASP A 84 -1.50 -4.86 13.67
N TYR A 85 -0.45 -4.16 14.07
CA TYR A 85 0.90 -4.30 13.52
C TYR A 85 1.77 -5.33 14.25
N ARG A 86 1.18 -6.17 15.10
CA ARG A 86 1.92 -7.21 15.83
C ARG A 86 2.24 -8.39 14.92
N GLU A 87 3.34 -9.08 15.22
CA GLU A 87 3.74 -10.32 14.56
C GLU A 87 2.59 -11.35 14.58
N GLY A 88 2.32 -11.98 13.43
CA GLY A 88 1.28 -12.99 13.27
C GLY A 88 -0.14 -12.44 13.12
N SER A 89 -0.33 -11.12 13.14
CA SER A 89 -1.62 -10.51 12.82
C SER A 89 -1.98 -10.68 11.34
N ALA A 90 -3.25 -10.46 10.98
CA ALA A 90 -3.68 -10.48 9.59
C ALA A 90 -2.89 -9.48 8.72
N LEU A 91 -2.65 -8.26 9.21
CA LEU A 91 -1.91 -7.23 8.50
C LEU A 91 -0.46 -7.65 8.25
N ASP A 92 0.20 -8.22 9.27
CA ASP A 92 1.57 -8.72 9.17
C ASP A 92 1.70 -9.82 8.11
N LEU A 93 0.80 -10.80 8.14
CA LEU A 93 0.80 -11.90 7.18
C LEU A 93 0.53 -11.43 5.74
N ILE A 94 -0.38 -10.48 5.55
CA ILE A 94 -0.66 -9.88 4.23
C ILE A 94 0.60 -9.18 3.70
N VAL A 95 1.24 -8.33 4.52
CA VAL A 95 2.45 -7.60 4.11
C VAL A 95 3.57 -8.56 3.74
N LYS A 96 3.84 -9.58 4.57
CA LYS A 96 4.86 -10.60 4.28
C LYS A 96 4.55 -11.38 3.00
N GLY A 97 3.30 -11.76 2.79
CA GLY A 97 2.86 -12.43 1.56
C GLY A 97 3.07 -11.57 0.32
N LEU A 98 2.74 -10.28 0.39
CA LEU A 98 2.96 -9.33 -0.70
C LEU A 98 4.44 -9.09 -0.99
N ILE A 99 5.28 -8.97 0.04
CA ILE A 99 6.74 -8.90 -0.14
C ILE A 99 7.26 -10.16 -0.83
N GLY A 100 6.80 -11.35 -0.41
CA GLY A 100 7.14 -12.62 -1.06
C GLY A 100 6.71 -12.64 -2.53
N ARG A 101 5.50 -12.18 -2.84
CA ARG A 101 5.00 -12.06 -4.22
C ARG A 101 5.85 -11.11 -5.06
N ILE A 102 6.20 -9.94 -4.52
CA ILE A 102 7.08 -8.97 -5.19
C ILE A 102 8.45 -9.60 -5.45
N ALA A 103 9.02 -10.31 -4.47
CA ALA A 103 10.31 -10.97 -4.58
C ALA A 103 10.31 -12.06 -5.68
N ILE A 104 9.28 -12.91 -5.71
CA ILE A 104 9.08 -13.92 -6.76
C ILE A 104 9.01 -13.26 -8.14
N ASN A 105 8.17 -12.23 -8.29
CA ASN A 105 8.00 -11.52 -9.57
C ASN A 105 9.29 -10.81 -10.02
N ALA A 106 10.12 -10.35 -9.09
CA ALA A 106 11.41 -9.74 -9.36
C ALA A 106 12.53 -10.76 -9.63
N GLY A 107 12.25 -12.07 -9.54
CA GLY A 107 13.26 -13.12 -9.66
C GLY A 107 14.23 -13.22 -8.48
N ALA A 108 13.89 -12.58 -7.34
CA ALA A 108 14.71 -12.48 -6.14
C ALA A 108 14.15 -13.36 -5.02
N MET A 109 14.02 -14.67 -5.27
CA MET A 109 13.53 -15.62 -4.27
C MET A 109 14.31 -15.47 -2.96
N PRO A 110 13.66 -15.18 -1.81
CA PRO A 110 14.34 -15.22 -0.53
C PRO A 110 14.77 -16.65 -0.25
N ALA A 111 16.03 -16.85 0.15
CA ALA A 111 16.53 -18.15 0.54
C ALA A 111 15.78 -18.61 1.81
N GLY A 112 14.95 -19.66 1.68
CA GLY A 112 14.38 -20.40 2.83
C GLY A 112 13.02 -19.95 3.34
N MET A 113 12.02 -19.83 2.44
CA MET A 113 10.61 -19.95 2.85
C MET A 113 10.19 -21.41 2.92
#